data_AF-A0A4Y6RZ08-F1
#
_entry.id   AF-A0A4Y6RZ08-F1
#
_cell.length_a   1.000
_cell.length_b   1.000
_cell.length_c   1.000
_cell.angle_alpha   90.00
_cell.angle_beta   90.00
_cell.angle_gamma   90.00
#
_symmetry.space_group_name_H-M   'P 1'
#
loop_
_entity.id
_entity.type
_entity.pdbx_description
1 polymer ?
#
loop_
_entity_poly.entity_id
_entity_poly.type
_entity_poly.pdbx_seq_one_letter_code
_entity_poly.pdbx_strand_id
1 'polypeptide(L)'
;MIRLIPINGVKKLLIAAAGLWLATGLTWATEVSWEDLPDASVQEYDDPYRDLTYDQIDSLRTIAQLRERLNGPASPGLANGDLTNQLTKALQEWKTAGIDPDWLIDQRWVVAERRKQAATAGNPALDGTEATLSGFVIPAPPDADGQFTAYLVPERGMCSHMPPPPPNQLLRLVFDEAWYPRFIYEPIKVSGLLGIAPTQRSIRVVDGPVVMASTFSLEVASLDSLRAQSGTATERQPWPLRPHWQGGQAGTGRP
;
A
#
# COMPACT_ATOMS: atom_id res chain seq x y z
N MET A 1 -56.22 17.01 -80.68
CA MET A 1 -54.94 17.74 -80.70
C MET A 1 -54.92 18.74 -79.56
N ILE A 2 -54.24 18.43 -78.44
CA ILE A 2 -53.70 19.41 -77.48
C ILE A 2 -52.40 18.80 -76.94
N ARG A 3 -51.27 19.48 -77.14
CA ARG A 3 -49.92 19.13 -76.64
C ARG A 3 -49.54 20.10 -75.52
N LEU A 4 -48.99 19.62 -74.41
CA LEU A 4 -48.13 20.35 -73.44
C LEU A 4 -47.22 19.29 -72.76
N ILE A 5 -45.97 19.09 -73.20
CA ILE A 5 -44.66 19.57 -72.70
C ILE A 5 -44.31 19.12 -71.25
N PRO A 6 -43.14 18.48 -71.00
CA PRO A 6 -42.73 17.97 -69.69
C PRO A 6 -41.97 19.01 -68.86
N ILE A 7 -42.00 18.89 -67.53
CA ILE A 7 -41.20 19.70 -66.61
C ILE A 7 -40.32 18.81 -65.73
N ASN A 8 -39.08 19.26 -65.61
CA ASN A 8 -37.90 18.68 -64.99
C ASN A 8 -38.04 18.25 -63.52
N GLY A 9 -37.31 17.19 -63.19
CA GLY A 9 -36.16 17.28 -62.29
C GLY A 9 -36.41 17.49 -60.79
N VAL A 10 -36.36 16.40 -60.03
CA VAL A 10 -35.89 16.42 -58.63
C VAL A 10 -34.98 15.21 -58.43
N LYS A 11 -33.66 15.45 -58.40
CA LYS A 11 -32.69 14.47 -57.87
C LYS A 11 -32.92 14.38 -56.37
N LYS A 12 -33.47 13.26 -55.89
CA LYS A 12 -33.58 12.97 -54.45
C LYS A 12 -32.18 12.75 -53.89
N LEU A 13 -31.69 13.70 -53.10
CA LEU A 13 -30.49 13.54 -52.28
C LEU A 13 -30.88 12.67 -51.07
N LEU A 14 -30.46 11.40 -51.08
CA LEU A 14 -30.57 10.52 -49.91
C LEU A 14 -29.39 10.85 -48.98
N ILE A 15 -29.67 11.58 -47.90
CA ILE A 15 -28.73 11.75 -46.79
C ILE A 15 -28.81 10.46 -45.95
N ALA A 16 -27.78 9.62 -46.02
CA ALA A 16 -27.61 8.51 -45.11
C ALA A 16 -27.13 9.05 -43.75
N ALA A 17 -28.03 9.10 -42.76
CA ALA A 17 -27.65 9.33 -41.38
C ALA A 17 -26.98 8.06 -40.83
N ALA A 18 -25.65 8.01 -40.84
CA ALA A 18 -24.89 7.02 -40.11
C ALA A 18 -25.01 7.33 -38.61
N GLY A 19 -25.92 6.64 -37.92
CA GLY A 19 -26.02 6.70 -36.47
C GLY A 19 -24.75 6.13 -35.84
N LEU A 20 -23.95 6.99 -35.22
CA LEU A 20 -22.81 6.60 -34.41
C LEU A 20 -23.33 6.08 -33.07
N TRP A 21 -23.51 4.76 -32.97
CA TRP A 21 -23.84 4.10 -31.71
C TRP A 21 -22.58 4.05 -30.84
N LEU A 22 -22.46 5.00 -29.91
CA LEU A 22 -21.52 4.88 -28.79
C LEU A 22 -22.04 3.77 -27.88
N ALA A 23 -21.54 2.55 -28.07
CA ALA A 23 -21.73 1.47 -27.13
C ALA A 23 -20.88 1.76 -25.89
N THR A 24 -21.46 2.40 -24.88
CA THR A 24 -20.88 2.42 -23.54
C THR A 24 -21.02 1.00 -22.98
N GLY A 25 -19.96 0.22 -23.07
CA GLY A 25 -19.87 -1.07 -22.38
C GLY A 25 -19.95 -0.84 -20.88
N LEU A 26 -20.90 -1.49 -20.21
CA LEU A 26 -20.89 -1.62 -18.76
C LEU A 26 -19.72 -2.52 -18.38
N THR A 27 -18.59 -1.93 -17.98
CA THR A 27 -17.53 -2.64 -17.27
C THR A 27 -18.01 -2.90 -15.85
N TRP A 28 -18.22 -4.17 -15.53
CA TRP A 28 -18.57 -4.60 -14.18
C TRP A 28 -17.30 -4.53 -13.33
N ALA A 29 -17.40 -3.99 -12.12
CA ALA A 29 -16.28 -3.99 -11.19
C ALA A 29 -15.88 -5.45 -10.88
N THR A 30 -14.60 -5.75 -11.07
CA THR A 30 -14.05 -7.09 -10.82
C THR A 30 -13.88 -7.25 -9.31
N GLU A 31 -14.36 -8.36 -8.74
CA GLU A 31 -14.07 -8.68 -7.35
C GLU A 31 -12.60 -9.08 -7.24
N VAL A 32 -11.83 -8.31 -6.47
CA VAL A 32 -10.38 -8.45 -6.30
C VAL A 32 -10.10 -8.93 -4.89
N SER A 33 -9.30 -9.98 -4.76
CA SER A 33 -8.83 -10.48 -3.46
C SER A 33 -7.53 -9.78 -3.06
N TRP A 34 -7.21 -9.74 -1.78
CA TRP A 34 -5.98 -9.08 -1.30
C TRP A 34 -4.71 -9.74 -1.83
N GLU A 35 -4.79 -11.02 -2.16
CA GLU A 35 -3.72 -11.84 -2.74
C GLU A 35 -3.47 -11.51 -4.23
N ASP A 36 -4.42 -10.88 -4.91
CA ASP A 36 -4.30 -10.47 -6.32
C ASP A 36 -3.57 -9.13 -6.48
N LEU A 37 -3.45 -8.36 -5.39
CA LEU A 37 -2.85 -7.02 -5.40
C LEU A 37 -1.34 -7.01 -5.59
N PRO A 38 -0.53 -7.88 -4.95
CA PRO A 38 0.91 -7.90 -5.18
C PRO A 38 1.27 -8.33 -6.61
N ASP A 39 2.34 -7.74 -7.17
CA ASP A 39 2.89 -8.23 -8.45
C ASP A 39 3.53 -9.60 -8.24
N ALA A 40 2.88 -10.64 -8.77
CA ALA A 40 3.32 -12.03 -8.68
C ALA A 40 4.73 -12.26 -9.25
N SER A 41 5.16 -11.47 -10.24
CA SER A 41 6.46 -11.64 -10.90
C SER A 41 7.66 -11.35 -9.99
N VAL A 42 7.43 -10.66 -8.87
CA VAL A 42 8.47 -10.30 -7.90
C VAL A 42 8.25 -10.89 -6.51
N GLN A 43 7.22 -11.72 -6.31
CA GLN A 43 6.98 -12.38 -5.02
C GLN A 43 7.92 -13.57 -4.77
N GLU A 44 8.41 -14.21 -5.84
CA GLU A 44 9.34 -15.32 -5.75
C GLU A 44 10.78 -14.86 -5.95
N TYR A 45 11.59 -14.96 -4.89
CA TYR A 45 13.00 -14.64 -4.95
C TYR A 45 13.80 -15.41 -3.89
N ASP A 46 15.09 -15.59 -4.16
CA ASP A 46 16.01 -16.20 -3.22
C ASP A 46 16.33 -15.23 -2.07
N ASP A 47 16.07 -15.70 -0.85
CA ASP A 47 16.30 -15.02 0.42
C ASP A 47 17.04 -15.97 1.38
N PRO A 48 18.38 -16.00 1.33
CA PRO A 48 19.18 -16.94 2.12
C PRO A 48 19.14 -16.66 3.63
N TYR A 49 18.46 -15.60 4.08
CA TYR A 49 18.28 -15.34 5.51
C TYR A 49 16.99 -15.95 6.07
N ARG A 50 16.07 -16.39 5.20
CA ARG A 50 14.73 -16.87 5.60
C ARG A 50 14.80 -18.06 6.55
N ASP A 51 15.75 -18.95 6.33
CA ASP A 51 15.90 -20.20 7.08
C ASP A 51 16.99 -20.13 8.16
N LEU A 52 17.64 -18.97 8.34
CA LEU A 52 18.64 -18.79 9.39
C LEU A 52 18.00 -18.71 10.77
N THR A 53 18.63 -19.33 11.75
CA THR A 53 18.25 -19.18 13.15
C THR A 53 18.58 -17.79 13.66
N TYR A 54 17.96 -17.41 14.78
CA TYR A 54 18.31 -16.16 15.48
C TYR A 54 19.81 -16.09 15.81
N ASP A 55 20.39 -17.17 16.32
CA ASP A 55 21.81 -17.24 16.68
C ASP A 55 22.73 -17.09 15.46
N GLN A 56 22.34 -17.66 14.32
CA GLN A 56 23.03 -17.46 13.05
C GLN A 56 22.96 -15.99 12.62
N ILE A 57 21.78 -15.35 12.67
CA ILE A 57 21.67 -13.93 12.32
C ILE A 57 22.53 -13.05 13.25
N ASP A 58 22.56 -13.35 14.55
CA ASP A 58 23.39 -12.63 15.51
C ASP A 58 24.90 -12.85 15.28
N SER A 59 25.30 -14.08 14.95
CA SER A 59 26.68 -14.42 14.59
C SER A 59 27.12 -13.68 13.32
N LEU A 60 26.27 -13.55 12.28
CA LEU A 60 26.57 -12.73 11.09
C LEU A 60 26.79 -11.26 11.44
N ARG A 61 25.95 -10.70 12.31
CA ARG A 61 26.08 -9.32 12.78
C ARG A 61 27.42 -9.14 13.49
N THR A 62 27.78 -10.07 14.36
CA THR A 62 29.05 -10.07 15.08
C THR A 62 30.24 -10.12 14.12
N ILE A 63 30.23 -11.02 13.13
CA ILE A 63 31.26 -11.12 12.09
C ILE A 63 31.41 -9.80 11.34
N ALA A 64 30.30 -9.21 10.89
CA ALA A 64 30.33 -7.94 10.16
C ALA A 64 30.88 -6.78 11.02
N GLN A 65 30.49 -6.69 12.29
CA GLN A 65 30.96 -5.65 13.20
C GLN A 65 32.45 -5.80 13.54
N LEU A 66 32.91 -7.02 13.81
CA LEU A 66 34.32 -7.29 14.11
C LEU A 66 35.22 -6.95 12.91
N ARG A 67 34.77 -7.26 11.69
CA ARG A 67 35.50 -6.90 10.46
C ARG A 67 35.57 -5.41 10.25
N GLU A 68 34.46 -4.70 10.35
CA GLU A 68 34.44 -3.24 10.25
C GLU A 68 35.40 -2.62 11.28
N ARG A 69 35.37 -3.15 12.50
CA ARG A 69 36.24 -2.70 13.59
C ARG A 69 37.72 -2.93 13.32
N LEU A 70 38.09 -4.10 12.79
CA LEU A 70 39.46 -4.47 12.45
C LEU A 70 39.99 -3.70 11.24
N ASN A 71 39.12 -3.32 10.30
CA ASN A 71 39.46 -2.53 9.11
C ASN A 71 39.47 -1.01 9.38
N GLY A 72 38.84 -0.57 10.47
CA GLY A 72 38.81 0.83 10.91
C GLY A 72 40.07 1.27 11.67
N PRO A 73 40.14 2.56 12.06
CA PRO A 73 41.25 3.07 12.85
C PRO A 73 41.35 2.37 14.22
N ALA A 74 42.59 2.14 14.67
CA ALA A 74 42.86 1.57 15.99
C ALA A 74 42.18 2.41 17.09
N SER A 75 41.48 1.76 18.02
CA SER A 75 40.93 2.49 19.18
C SER A 75 41.85 2.33 20.39
N PRO A 76 42.03 3.38 21.18
CA PRO A 76 42.73 3.29 22.44
C PRO A 76 42.08 2.25 23.36
N GLY A 77 42.88 1.34 23.93
CA GLY A 77 42.44 0.40 24.97
C GLY A 77 41.84 -0.92 24.48
N LEU A 78 41.73 -1.18 23.17
CA LEU A 78 41.32 -2.48 22.62
C LEU A 78 42.48 -3.14 21.89
N ALA A 79 42.83 -4.36 22.30
CA ALA A 79 43.85 -5.15 21.62
C ALA A 79 43.24 -5.84 20.39
N ASN A 80 43.76 -5.54 19.19
CA ASN A 80 43.30 -6.16 17.93
C ASN A 80 43.40 -7.71 17.94
N GLY A 81 44.27 -8.28 18.78
CA GLY A 81 44.38 -9.73 18.96
C GLY A 81 43.12 -10.37 19.54
N ASP A 82 42.43 -9.70 20.48
CA ASP A 82 41.19 -10.22 21.07
C ASP A 82 40.05 -10.23 20.03
N LEU A 83 39.91 -9.15 19.27
CA LEU A 83 38.94 -9.05 18.17
C LEU A 83 39.18 -10.12 17.09
N THR A 84 40.45 -10.40 16.78
CA THR A 84 40.82 -11.44 15.80
C THR A 84 40.43 -12.84 16.28
N ASN A 85 40.63 -13.13 17.57
CA ASN A 85 40.24 -14.40 18.18
C ASN A 85 38.72 -14.57 18.18
N GLN A 86 37.98 -13.51 18.53
CA GLN A 86 36.51 -13.52 18.50
C GLN A 86 35.98 -13.75 17.07
N LEU A 87 36.56 -13.08 16.07
CA LEU A 87 36.19 -13.27 14.68
C LEU A 87 36.47 -14.70 14.22
N THR A 88 37.63 -15.24 14.58
CA THR A 88 38.01 -16.63 14.24
C THR A 88 37.04 -17.64 14.84
N LYS A 89 36.64 -17.44 16.10
CA LYS A 89 35.66 -18.29 16.78
C LYS A 89 34.30 -18.23 16.07
N ALA A 90 33.81 -17.03 15.79
CA ALA A 90 32.53 -16.85 15.10
C ALA A 90 32.54 -17.55 13.74
N LEU A 91 33.58 -17.33 12.91
CA LEU A 91 33.70 -17.98 11.59
C LEU A 91 33.77 -19.52 11.66
N GLN A 92 34.28 -20.08 12.76
CA GLN A 92 34.35 -21.53 12.92
C GLN A 92 32.97 -22.18 13.07
N GLU A 93 32.00 -21.47 13.67
CA GLU A 93 30.62 -21.92 13.85
C GLU A 93 29.88 -22.04 12.49
N TRP A 94 30.29 -21.25 11.49
CA TRP A 94 29.72 -21.29 10.14
C TRP A 94 30.25 -22.43 9.28
N LYS A 95 31.50 -22.86 9.50
CA LYS A 95 32.07 -24.00 8.76
C LYS A 95 31.27 -25.29 8.99
N THR A 96 30.73 -25.47 10.19
CA THR A 96 29.88 -26.62 10.52
C THR A 96 28.49 -26.53 9.89
N ALA A 97 28.01 -25.33 9.57
CA ALA A 97 26.73 -25.12 8.89
C ALA A 97 26.83 -25.27 7.36
N GLY A 98 28.03 -25.23 6.79
CA GLY A 98 28.25 -25.35 5.34
C GLY A 98 27.79 -24.13 4.54
N ILE A 99 27.58 -22.98 5.20
CA ILE A 99 27.17 -21.72 4.58
C ILE A 99 28.29 -20.70 4.75
N ASP A 100 28.64 -20.01 3.68
CA ASP A 100 29.67 -18.97 3.71
C ASP A 100 29.09 -17.66 4.28
N PRO A 101 29.55 -17.20 5.46
CA PRO A 101 29.07 -15.96 6.06
C PRO A 101 29.45 -14.72 5.24
N ASP A 102 30.48 -14.80 4.38
CA ASP A 102 30.97 -13.66 3.57
C ASP A 102 30.01 -13.44 2.42
N TRP A 103 29.67 -14.52 1.73
CA TRP A 103 28.61 -14.53 0.73
C TRP A 103 27.28 -14.02 1.31
N LEU A 104 26.88 -14.50 2.50
CA LEU A 104 25.67 -14.00 3.17
C LEU A 104 25.77 -12.50 3.47
N ILE A 105 26.92 -12.00 3.88
CA ILE A 105 27.13 -10.57 4.11
C ILE A 105 26.97 -9.76 2.81
N ASP A 106 27.44 -10.27 1.68
CA ASP A 106 27.34 -9.60 0.38
C ASP A 106 25.90 -9.58 -0.16
N GLN A 107 25.07 -10.57 0.19
CA GLN A 107 23.66 -10.62 -0.22
C GLN A 107 22.76 -9.58 0.45
N ARG A 108 23.22 -8.85 1.46
CA ARG A 108 22.37 -7.98 2.32
C ARG A 108 21.56 -6.97 1.51
N TRP A 109 22.21 -6.28 0.58
CA TRP A 109 21.55 -5.25 -0.23
C TRP A 109 20.70 -5.84 -1.34
N VAL A 110 21.13 -6.97 -1.92
CA VAL A 110 20.37 -7.68 -2.96
C VAL A 110 19.03 -8.15 -2.40
N VAL A 111 19.05 -8.80 -1.23
CA VAL A 111 17.83 -9.28 -0.58
C VAL A 111 16.99 -8.13 -0.05
N ALA A 112 17.59 -7.09 0.50
CA ALA A 112 16.85 -5.91 0.95
C ALA A 112 16.06 -5.26 -0.20
N GLU A 113 16.67 -5.14 -1.38
CA GLU A 113 16.00 -4.60 -2.56
C GLU A 113 14.88 -5.54 -3.05
N ARG A 114 15.12 -6.86 -3.10
CA ARG A 114 14.08 -7.85 -3.46
C ARG A 114 12.89 -7.81 -2.50
N ARG A 115 13.14 -7.78 -1.19
CA ARG A 115 12.10 -7.65 -0.15
C ARG A 115 11.29 -6.36 -0.32
N LYS A 116 11.99 -5.25 -0.63
CA LYS A 116 11.33 -3.98 -0.89
C LYS A 116 10.44 -4.08 -2.12
N GLN A 117 10.95 -4.60 -3.24
CA GLN A 117 10.17 -4.81 -4.46
C GLN A 117 8.94 -5.68 -4.22
N ALA A 118 9.10 -6.82 -3.55
CA ALA A 118 7.99 -7.71 -3.19
C ALA A 118 6.93 -7.02 -2.33
N ALA A 119 7.32 -6.11 -1.43
CA ALA A 119 6.41 -5.37 -0.57
C ALA A 119 5.71 -4.17 -1.27
N THR A 120 6.30 -3.61 -2.33
CA THR A 120 5.80 -2.37 -2.96
C THR A 120 5.27 -2.54 -4.38
N ALA A 121 5.60 -3.63 -5.07
CA ALA A 121 5.14 -3.84 -6.44
C ALA A 121 3.66 -4.28 -6.42
N GLY A 122 2.83 -3.49 -7.09
CA GLY A 122 1.42 -3.80 -7.33
C GLY A 122 1.24 -4.50 -8.67
N ASN A 123 0.28 -5.41 -8.75
CA ASN A 123 -0.08 -6.15 -9.95
C ASN A 123 -0.48 -5.18 -11.07
N PRO A 124 0.32 -5.08 -12.15
CA PRO A 124 0.06 -4.11 -13.23
C PRO A 124 -1.22 -4.41 -14.01
N ALA A 125 -1.77 -5.63 -13.93
CA ALA A 125 -3.03 -5.97 -14.58
C ALA A 125 -4.25 -5.32 -13.91
N LEU A 126 -4.10 -4.82 -12.68
CA LEU A 126 -5.16 -4.15 -11.93
C LEU A 126 -5.14 -2.62 -12.07
N ASP A 127 -4.08 -2.06 -12.68
CA ASP A 127 -3.94 -0.62 -12.86
C ASP A 127 -4.99 -0.08 -13.86
N GLY A 128 -5.76 0.92 -13.43
CA GLY A 128 -6.82 1.54 -14.22
C GLY A 128 -8.07 0.66 -14.38
N THR A 129 -8.25 -0.35 -13.53
CA THR A 129 -9.42 -1.25 -13.59
C THR A 129 -10.51 -0.85 -12.60
N GLU A 130 -11.76 -1.14 -12.93
CA GLU A 130 -12.86 -1.09 -11.96
C GLU A 130 -12.76 -2.31 -11.04
N ALA A 131 -12.49 -2.07 -9.76
CA ALA A 131 -12.25 -3.12 -8.78
C ALA A 131 -13.21 -2.99 -7.59
N THR A 132 -13.58 -4.12 -7.02
CA THR A 132 -14.33 -4.21 -5.78
C THR A 132 -13.53 -5.00 -4.76
N LEU A 133 -13.28 -4.39 -3.60
CA LEU A 133 -12.54 -5.01 -2.49
C LEU A 133 -13.34 -4.93 -1.19
N SER A 134 -13.16 -5.92 -0.33
CA SER A 134 -13.68 -5.89 1.04
C SER A 134 -12.54 -5.78 2.04
N GLY A 135 -12.74 -5.02 3.11
CA GLY A 135 -11.72 -4.85 4.14
C GLY A 135 -12.20 -3.99 5.30
N PHE A 136 -11.25 -3.50 6.09
CA PHE A 136 -11.52 -2.66 7.26
C PHE A 136 -10.96 -1.26 7.04
N VAL A 137 -11.82 -0.26 7.19
CA VAL A 137 -11.45 1.13 6.89
C VAL A 137 -10.82 1.84 8.10
N ILE A 138 -9.74 2.57 7.86
CA ILE A 138 -9.07 3.45 8.81
C ILE A 138 -9.32 4.89 8.36
N PRO A 139 -10.02 5.73 9.15
CA PRO A 139 -10.24 7.13 8.78
C PRO A 139 -8.93 7.89 8.75
N ALA A 140 -8.77 8.78 7.77
CA ALA A 140 -7.67 9.72 7.70
C ALA A 140 -8.20 11.16 7.71
N PRO A 141 -7.41 12.15 8.17
CA PRO A 141 -7.72 13.54 7.92
C PRO A 141 -7.76 13.80 6.40
N PRO A 142 -8.56 14.76 5.91
CA PRO A 142 -8.48 15.18 4.51
C PRO A 142 -7.04 15.55 4.11
N ASP A 143 -6.73 15.41 2.83
CA ASP A 143 -5.46 15.89 2.28
C ASP A 143 -5.39 17.42 2.29
N ALA A 144 -4.23 17.96 1.95
CA ALA A 144 -3.96 19.40 2.02
C ALA A 144 -4.85 20.24 1.08
N ASP A 145 -5.33 19.63 -0.01
CA ASP A 145 -6.28 20.18 -0.98
C ASP A 145 -7.75 20.00 -0.54
N GLY A 146 -8.00 19.36 0.61
CA GLY A 146 -9.33 19.09 1.14
C GLY A 146 -9.92 17.75 0.68
N GLN A 147 -9.20 16.95 -0.11
CA GLN A 147 -9.68 15.64 -0.56
C GLN A 147 -9.94 14.71 0.63
N PHE A 148 -11.16 14.15 0.72
CA PHE A 148 -11.49 13.17 1.73
C PHE A 148 -10.79 11.84 1.43
N THR A 149 -10.11 11.29 2.43
CA THR A 149 -9.35 10.06 2.28
C THR A 149 -9.55 9.12 3.46
N ALA A 150 -9.36 7.83 3.19
CA ALA A 150 -9.26 6.78 4.19
C ALA A 150 -8.26 5.73 3.71
N TYR A 151 -7.96 4.76 4.57
CA TYR A 151 -7.16 3.59 4.17
C TYR A 151 -7.95 2.31 4.39
N LEU A 152 -7.80 1.35 3.49
CA LEU A 152 -8.38 0.02 3.60
C LEU A 152 -7.28 -0.99 3.90
N VAL A 153 -7.50 -1.84 4.89
CA VAL A 153 -6.61 -2.95 5.26
C VAL A 153 -7.35 -4.30 5.21
N PRO A 154 -6.64 -5.42 4.98
CA PRO A 154 -7.25 -6.74 4.93
C PRO A 154 -7.78 -7.21 6.29
N GLU A 155 -7.13 -6.79 7.38
CA GLU A 155 -7.46 -7.26 8.72
C GLU A 155 -7.73 -6.14 9.72
N ARG A 156 -8.71 -6.37 10.59
CA ARG A 156 -9.07 -5.46 11.69
C ARG A 156 -7.91 -5.32 12.66
N GLY A 157 -7.48 -4.10 12.93
CA GLY A 157 -6.43 -3.78 13.92
C GLY A 157 -5.05 -3.52 13.32
N MET A 158 -4.86 -3.75 12.02
CA MET A 158 -3.64 -3.36 11.30
C MET A 158 -3.39 -1.86 11.37
N CYS A 159 -2.12 -1.47 11.32
CA CYS A 159 -1.64 -0.09 11.49
C CYS A 159 -1.94 0.52 12.86
N SER A 160 -2.33 -0.26 13.87
CA SER A 160 -2.45 0.18 15.25
C SER A 160 -1.97 -0.95 16.16
N HIS A 161 -2.86 -1.86 16.55
CA HIS A 161 -2.54 -2.98 17.43
C HIS A 161 -1.72 -4.08 16.74
N MET A 162 -1.85 -4.18 15.42
CA MET A 162 -1.04 -5.04 14.57
C MET A 162 -0.17 -4.19 13.65
N PRO A 163 1.00 -4.71 13.22
CA PRO A 163 1.85 -4.02 12.26
C PRO A 163 1.07 -3.59 10.99
N PRO A 164 1.48 -2.50 10.32
CA PRO A 164 0.97 -2.17 9.00
C PRO A 164 1.21 -3.33 8.01
N PRO A 165 0.29 -3.58 7.05
CA PRO A 165 0.54 -4.51 5.97
C PRO A 165 1.64 -3.97 5.03
N PRO A 166 2.19 -4.80 4.13
CA PRO A 166 3.03 -4.32 3.03
C PRO A 166 2.31 -3.22 2.22
N PRO A 167 3.04 -2.25 1.62
CA PRO A 167 2.42 -1.19 0.85
C PRO A 167 1.51 -1.64 -0.29
N ASN A 168 1.80 -2.76 -0.96
CA ASN A 168 0.92 -3.34 -1.98
C ASN A 168 -0.31 -4.07 -1.41
N GLN A 169 -0.49 -4.09 -0.08
CA GLN A 169 -1.67 -4.55 0.63
C GLN A 169 -2.26 -3.47 1.56
N LEU A 170 -1.94 -2.21 1.31
CA LEU A 170 -2.64 -1.05 1.85
C LEU A 170 -3.27 -0.31 0.68
N LEU A 171 -4.57 0.01 0.79
CA LEU A 171 -5.29 0.80 -0.21
C LEU A 171 -5.58 2.19 0.32
N ARG A 172 -5.24 3.24 -0.43
CA ARG A 172 -5.73 4.60 -0.16
C ARG A 172 -7.09 4.76 -0.85
N LEU A 173 -8.11 5.10 -0.09
CA LEU A 173 -9.45 5.41 -0.61
C LEU A 173 -9.58 6.92 -0.78
N VAL A 174 -10.15 7.34 -1.92
CA VAL A 174 -10.38 8.75 -2.28
C VAL A 174 -11.86 8.95 -2.54
N PHE A 175 -12.46 9.97 -1.93
CA PHE A 175 -13.90 10.23 -2.01
C PHE A 175 -14.17 11.63 -2.57
N ASP A 176 -14.99 11.74 -3.61
CA ASP A 176 -15.40 13.01 -4.22
C ASP A 176 -16.23 13.89 -3.26
N GLU A 177 -16.93 13.26 -2.33
CA GLU A 177 -17.76 13.92 -1.33
C GLU A 177 -17.27 13.63 0.09
N ALA A 178 -17.73 14.45 1.04
CA ALA A 178 -17.42 14.26 2.45
C ALA A 178 -17.92 12.90 2.95
N TRP A 179 -16.99 12.03 3.32
CA TRP A 179 -17.29 10.71 3.84
C TRP A 179 -16.47 10.40 5.08
N TYR A 180 -17.11 9.78 6.07
CA TYR A 180 -16.49 9.33 7.30
C TYR A 180 -17.06 7.98 7.73
N PRO A 181 -16.22 7.02 8.15
CA PRO A 181 -16.72 5.78 8.71
C PRO A 181 -17.33 6.04 10.09
N ARG A 182 -18.26 5.18 10.49
CA ARG A 182 -18.93 5.23 11.80
C ARG A 182 -17.96 4.94 12.94
N PHE A 183 -16.97 4.10 12.69
CA PHE A 183 -15.92 3.74 13.63
C PHE A 183 -14.67 3.26 12.87
N ILE A 184 -13.50 3.36 13.50
CA ILE A 184 -12.27 2.78 12.95
C ILE A 184 -12.40 1.26 12.80
N TYR A 185 -11.90 0.72 11.70
CA TYR A 185 -12.05 -0.67 11.28
C TYR A 185 -13.52 -1.09 11.06
N GLU A 186 -14.33 -0.18 10.52
CA GLU A 186 -15.61 -0.54 9.96
C GLU A 186 -15.41 -1.49 8.76
N PRO A 187 -16.06 -2.67 8.73
CA PRO A 187 -15.96 -3.56 7.60
C PRO A 187 -16.79 -3.02 6.44
N ILE A 188 -16.15 -2.83 5.29
CA ILE A 188 -16.78 -2.28 4.10
C ILE A 188 -16.48 -3.15 2.88
N LYS A 189 -17.37 -3.10 1.89
CA LYS A 189 -17.13 -3.49 0.51
C LYS A 189 -17.13 -2.21 -0.32
N VAL A 190 -16.03 -1.92 -0.99
CA VAL A 190 -15.82 -0.67 -1.73
C VAL A 190 -15.53 -0.99 -3.19
N SER A 191 -16.12 -0.22 -4.11
CA SER A 191 -15.90 -0.35 -5.54
C SER A 191 -15.48 0.98 -6.16
N GLY A 192 -14.66 0.91 -7.19
CA GLY A 192 -14.30 2.07 -8.01
C GLY A 192 -13.02 1.86 -8.80
N LEU A 193 -12.48 2.96 -9.33
CA LEU A 193 -11.30 2.93 -10.19
C LEU A 193 -10.04 2.72 -9.35
N LEU A 194 -9.43 1.55 -9.50
CA LEU A 194 -8.18 1.19 -8.85
C LEU A 194 -7.00 1.62 -9.73
N GLY A 195 -6.02 2.29 -9.13
CA GLY A 195 -4.78 2.69 -9.79
C GLY A 195 -3.55 2.41 -8.94
N ILE A 196 -2.44 2.10 -9.60
CA ILE A 196 -1.12 2.06 -8.98
C ILE A 196 -0.64 3.51 -8.84
N ALA A 197 -0.84 4.06 -7.66
CA ALA A 197 -0.47 5.43 -7.31
C ALA A 197 0.21 5.44 -5.93
N PRO A 198 1.53 5.14 -5.87
CA PRO A 198 2.23 5.04 -4.61
C PRO A 198 2.20 6.34 -3.81
N THR A 199 1.76 6.25 -2.56
CA THR A 199 1.69 7.37 -1.63
C THR A 199 2.27 6.96 -0.27
N GLN A 200 2.77 7.95 0.46
CA GLN A 200 3.23 7.77 1.83
C GLN A 200 2.81 8.97 2.68
N ARG A 201 1.99 8.73 3.69
CA ARG A 201 1.49 9.80 4.58
C ARG A 201 1.50 9.36 6.04
N SER A 202 2.01 10.22 6.92
CA SER A 202 1.89 10.01 8.36
C SER A 202 0.53 10.50 8.84
N ILE A 203 -0.25 9.63 9.48
CA ILE A 203 -1.51 9.99 10.14
C ILE A 203 -1.50 9.52 11.58
N ARG A 204 -2.36 10.08 12.42
CA ARG A 204 -2.54 9.62 13.80
C ARG A 204 -3.70 8.62 13.86
N VAL A 205 -3.41 7.40 14.28
CA VAL A 205 -4.38 6.36 14.62
C VAL A 205 -4.56 6.26 16.15
N VAL A 206 -5.17 5.17 16.64
CA VAL A 206 -5.42 4.93 18.07
C VAL A 206 -4.11 4.89 18.86
N ASP A 207 -3.13 4.10 18.41
CA ASP A 207 -1.90 3.88 19.18
C ASP A 207 -0.79 4.93 18.94
N GLY A 208 -1.00 5.88 18.02
CA GLY A 208 -0.04 6.93 17.75
C GLY A 208 0.07 7.32 16.27
N PRO A 209 1.14 8.07 15.90
CA PRO A 209 1.43 8.37 14.51
C PRO A 209 1.91 7.12 13.78
N VAL A 210 1.38 6.88 12.58
CA VAL A 210 1.73 5.75 11.71
C VAL A 210 1.90 6.24 10.28
N VAL A 211 2.95 5.74 9.62
CA VAL A 211 3.20 5.98 8.20
C VAL A 211 2.35 5.02 7.39
N MET A 212 1.37 5.55 6.67
CA MET A 212 0.56 4.83 5.71
C MET A 212 1.27 4.89 4.36
N ALA A 213 1.99 3.82 4.02
CA ALA A 213 2.61 3.65 2.71
C ALA A 213 1.71 2.73 1.87
N SER A 214 1.14 3.26 0.80
CA SER A 214 0.13 2.60 -0.03
C SER A 214 0.60 2.58 -1.47
N THR A 215 0.62 1.41 -2.11
CA THR A 215 0.94 1.30 -3.55
C THR A 215 -0.27 1.67 -4.40
N PHE A 216 -1.46 1.32 -3.93
CA PHE A 216 -2.70 1.51 -4.65
C PHE A 216 -3.49 2.70 -4.12
N SER A 217 -4.23 3.35 -5.01
CA SER A 217 -5.30 4.29 -4.69
C SER A 217 -6.57 3.82 -5.39
N LEU A 218 -7.71 3.96 -4.72
CA LEU A 218 -9.03 3.66 -5.29
C LEU A 218 -9.90 4.92 -5.19
N GLU A 219 -10.32 5.41 -6.35
CA GLU A 219 -11.34 6.46 -6.46
C GLU A 219 -12.71 5.83 -6.24
N VAL A 220 -13.35 6.15 -5.12
CA VAL A 220 -14.52 5.42 -4.63
C VAL A 220 -15.76 5.81 -5.42
N ALA A 221 -16.32 4.84 -6.16
CA ALA A 221 -17.59 4.98 -6.86
C ALA A 221 -18.78 4.50 -6.01
N SER A 222 -18.61 3.43 -5.24
CA SER A 222 -19.64 2.94 -4.32
C SER A 222 -19.03 2.27 -3.08
N LEU A 223 -19.77 2.29 -1.97
CA LEU A 223 -19.34 1.69 -0.71
C LEU A 223 -20.54 1.17 0.06
N ASP A 224 -20.45 -0.09 0.48
CA ASP A 224 -21.41 -0.75 1.35
C ASP A 224 -20.75 -1.10 2.68
N SER A 225 -21.38 -0.70 3.79
CA SER A 225 -21.02 -1.23 5.11
C SER A 225 -21.47 -2.70 5.19
N LEU A 226 -20.56 -3.61 5.47
CA LEU A 226 -20.86 -5.04 5.60
C LEU A 226 -21.63 -5.40 6.88
N ARG A 227 -21.91 -4.40 7.74
CA ARG A 227 -22.76 -4.56 8.91
C ARG A 227 -24.15 -3.96 8.67
N ALA A 228 -24.90 -4.56 7.75
CA ALA A 228 -26.34 -4.32 7.57
C ALA A 228 -27.07 -5.45 6.82
N GLN A 229 -27.02 -6.68 7.37
CA GLN A 229 -28.09 -7.68 7.18
C GLN A 229 -28.39 -8.37 8.51
N SER A 230 -28.61 -7.60 9.57
CA SER A 230 -29.19 -8.07 10.84
C SER A 230 -29.59 -6.86 11.70
N GLY A 231 -30.88 -6.49 11.65
CA GLY A 231 -31.54 -5.69 12.68
C GLY A 231 -31.48 -4.16 12.51
N THR A 232 -32.67 -3.56 12.47
CA THR A 232 -32.92 -2.12 12.64
C THR A 232 -32.17 -1.56 13.84
N ALA A 233 -31.23 -0.65 13.63
CA ALA A 233 -30.57 0.10 14.69
C ALA A 233 -30.60 1.59 14.37
N THR A 234 -31.38 2.32 15.16
CA THR A 234 -31.54 3.76 15.19
C THR A 234 -30.20 4.49 15.13
N GLU A 235 -30.17 5.47 14.22
CA GLU A 235 -29.21 6.55 14.03
C GLU A 235 -28.38 6.85 15.29
N ARG A 236 -27.10 6.44 15.28
CA ARG A 236 -26.11 6.85 16.27
C ARG A 236 -25.15 7.83 15.63
N GLN A 237 -25.06 9.00 16.25
CA GLN A 237 -24.28 10.17 15.84
C GLN A 237 -22.81 9.83 15.52
N PRO A 238 -22.21 10.46 14.50
CA PRO A 238 -20.81 10.29 14.16
C PRO A 238 -19.88 10.76 15.28
N TRP A 239 -18.68 10.17 15.31
CA TRP A 239 -17.62 10.48 16.27
C TRP A 239 -17.33 11.98 16.33
N PRO A 240 -17.29 12.63 17.53
CA PRO A 240 -17.00 14.04 17.60
C PRO A 240 -15.51 14.27 17.33
N LEU A 241 -15.19 14.78 16.14
CA LEU A 241 -13.92 15.45 15.90
C LEU A 241 -13.86 16.66 16.85
N ARG A 242 -12.98 16.61 17.85
CA ARG A 242 -12.75 17.75 18.74
C ARG A 242 -12.13 18.91 17.93
N PRO A 243 -12.74 20.11 17.89
CA PRO A 243 -12.15 21.26 17.22
C PRO A 243 -11.15 21.93 18.18
N HIS A 244 -9.87 21.57 18.11
CA HIS A 244 -8.79 22.44 18.58
C HIS A 244 -7.46 22.09 17.90
N TRP A 245 -7.40 22.36 16.61
CA TRP A 245 -6.14 22.71 15.96
C TRP A 245 -6.27 24.16 15.48
N GLN A 246 -6.03 25.09 16.40
CA GLN A 246 -5.62 26.45 16.07
C GLN A 246 -4.22 26.63 16.64
N GLY A 247 -3.25 26.85 15.76
CA GLY A 247 -1.91 27.27 16.17
C GLY A 247 -1.95 28.65 16.81
N GLY A 248 -1.05 28.89 17.77
CA GLY A 248 -0.87 30.24 18.30
C GLY A 248 -0.21 30.34 19.67
N GLN A 249 1.13 30.47 19.64
CA GLN A 249 2.00 31.22 20.55
C GLN A 249 2.38 30.70 21.94
N ALA A 250 3.72 30.75 22.10
CA ALA A 250 4.56 30.78 23.30
C ALA A 250 3.91 31.25 24.60
N GLY A 251 4.19 30.52 25.67
CA GLY A 251 3.96 30.94 27.05
C GLY A 251 4.75 30.07 28.01
N THR A 252 5.86 30.60 28.50
CA THR A 252 6.73 30.07 29.55
C THR A 252 5.94 29.80 30.84
N GLY A 253 6.23 28.68 31.52
CA GLY A 253 5.84 28.53 32.93
C GLY A 253 5.81 27.10 33.44
N ARG A 254 6.96 26.64 33.96
CA ARG A 254 7.05 25.58 34.99
C ARG A 254 6.71 26.21 36.36
N PRO A 255 6.23 25.43 37.35
CA PRO A 255 7.14 24.59 38.14
C PRO A 255 6.93 23.08 37.94
#